data_AF-A0A1Q7BPV8-F1
#
_entry.id   AF-A0A1Q7BPV8-F1
#
_cell.length_a   1.000
_cell.length_b   1.000
_cell.length_c   1.000
_cell.angle_alpha   90.00
_cell.angle_beta   90.00
_cell.angle_gamma   90.00
#
_symmetry.space_group_name_H-M   'P 1'
#
loop_
_entity.id
_entity.type
_entity.pdbx_description
1 polymer ?
#
loop_
_entity_poly.entity_id
_entity_poly.type
_entity_poly.pdbx_seq_one_letter_code
_entity_poly.pdbx_strand_id
1 'polypeptide(L)'
;MIGLLAAVLLAGILPALAPSAAQAITGGNPVTNNDLAFVAEVRNTAAGGLCTGSLIHPSWVLTAVHCSVPSSVGDMTVRVGNNVADSGGQVRRVTRILRNPYYQGGHNDVALLELSSPVTTVTPVRLATPADAHLWDGVQGGPFTPYDDGLATGWGQDATGALPNQLQYAAVSITPSQPDNLGIKRIMVNRGPCPGDSGGPLLVEVDGTWVQAGVFKGGSCGGASSYSEVGAGANRDWILSQLTKLPYTPFGLADWDRDGHQDIITRQDATGDLWLYPGESLRGYSSAQRVQIGWSWNGYSSFGVTDWDHDGHQDIITRQNDTANLWIYPGESRRGPSSASRSQIGNGWAGYTSFGAVDWDRDGHQDIITRQDATGNLWIYPGESSRSPTSTPRVQIGNGW
;
A
#
# COMPACT_ATOMS: atom_id res chain seq x y z
N MET A 1 -4.11 -86.19 37.45
CA MET A 1 -5.02 -85.19 38.03
C MET A 1 -4.69 -83.85 37.40
N ILE A 2 -5.72 -83.20 36.85
CA ILE A 2 -5.69 -82.06 35.94
C ILE A 2 -5.15 -80.81 36.64
N GLY A 3 -4.17 -80.15 36.03
CA GLY A 3 -3.73 -78.81 36.42
C GLY A 3 -4.59 -77.74 35.76
N LEU A 4 -5.02 -76.74 36.54
CA LEU A 4 -5.67 -75.53 36.06
C LEU A 4 -4.90 -74.32 36.63
N LEU A 5 -4.01 -73.74 35.82
CA LEU A 5 -3.49 -72.39 36.05
C LEU A 5 -4.47 -71.40 35.41
N ALA A 6 -5.11 -70.57 36.22
CA ALA A 6 -5.92 -69.45 35.76
C ALA A 6 -4.99 -68.31 35.33
N ALA A 7 -4.90 -68.04 34.03
CA ALA A 7 -4.27 -66.86 33.48
C ALA A 7 -5.24 -65.67 33.58
N VAL A 8 -4.93 -64.70 34.43
CA VAL A 8 -5.64 -63.41 34.47
C VAL A 8 -5.09 -62.54 33.33
N LEU A 9 -5.84 -62.38 32.25
CA LEU A 9 -5.57 -61.36 31.23
C LEU A 9 -5.95 -59.99 31.81
N LEU A 10 -4.96 -59.17 32.17
CA LEU A 10 -5.14 -57.72 32.23
C LEU A 10 -5.21 -57.20 30.78
N ALA A 11 -6.41 -56.92 30.30
CA ALA A 11 -6.60 -56.11 29.10
C ALA A 11 -6.21 -54.66 29.44
N GLY A 12 -4.96 -54.30 29.14
CA GLY A 12 -4.53 -52.92 29.14
C GLY A 12 -5.31 -52.15 28.08
N ILE A 13 -6.19 -51.25 28.51
CA ILE A 13 -6.83 -50.27 27.63
C ILE A 13 -5.73 -49.32 27.17
N LEU A 14 -5.15 -49.58 26.00
CA LEU A 14 -4.41 -48.55 25.27
C LEU A 14 -5.41 -47.43 24.97
N PRO A 15 -5.14 -46.17 25.35
CA PRO A 15 -5.94 -45.07 24.86
C PRO A 15 -5.80 -45.08 23.33
N ALA A 16 -6.90 -45.28 22.63
CA ALA A 16 -6.94 -45.03 21.20
C ALA A 16 -6.53 -43.57 21.01
N LEU A 17 -5.34 -43.36 20.45
CA LEU A 17 -4.96 -42.05 19.94
C LEU A 17 -6.04 -41.67 18.92
N ALA A 18 -6.88 -40.71 19.29
CA ALA A 18 -7.77 -40.09 18.34
C ALA A 18 -6.91 -39.61 17.16
N PRO A 19 -7.31 -39.82 15.90
CA PRO A 19 -6.60 -39.24 14.78
C PRO A 19 -6.51 -37.73 15.03
N SER A 20 -5.29 -37.18 15.02
CA SER A 20 -5.10 -35.73 15.08
C SER A 20 -5.95 -35.12 13.98
N ALA A 21 -6.84 -34.18 14.34
CA ALA A 21 -7.60 -33.43 13.35
C ALA A 21 -6.63 -32.90 12.29
N ALA A 22 -6.97 -33.07 11.01
CA ALA A 22 -6.13 -32.59 9.92
C ALA A 22 -5.96 -31.08 10.09
N GLN A 23 -4.69 -30.65 10.14
CA GLN A 23 -4.33 -29.26 10.34
C GLN A 23 -4.20 -28.58 8.97
N ALA A 24 -4.67 -27.34 8.86
CA ALA A 24 -4.49 -26.54 7.65
C ALA A 24 -3.10 -25.96 7.56
N ILE A 25 -2.59 -25.90 6.32
CA ILE A 25 -1.16 -26.14 6.01
C ILE A 25 -0.76 -27.54 6.51
N THR A 26 -0.19 -28.39 5.65
CA THR A 26 0.08 -29.79 6.03
C THR A 26 0.99 -29.88 7.25
N GLY A 27 0.43 -30.32 8.39
CA GLY A 27 1.12 -30.36 9.69
C GLY A 27 1.16 -29.01 10.45
N GLY A 28 0.26 -28.07 10.12
CA GLY A 28 0.15 -26.78 10.77
C GLY A 28 -0.45 -26.86 12.18
N ASN A 29 -0.58 -25.73 12.86
CA ASN A 29 -1.17 -25.64 14.18
C ASN A 29 -2.14 -24.46 14.23
N PRO A 30 -3.22 -24.56 15.02
CA PRO A 30 -4.11 -23.44 15.23
C PRO A 30 -3.40 -22.27 15.92
N VAL A 31 -3.63 -21.07 15.41
CA VAL A 31 -3.24 -19.81 16.05
C VAL A 31 -4.23 -19.54 17.19
N THR A 32 -3.80 -19.70 18.43
CA THR A 32 -4.66 -19.52 19.62
C THR A 32 -4.53 -18.14 20.26
N ASN A 33 -3.51 -17.36 19.90
CA ASN A 33 -3.24 -16.01 20.42
C ASN A 33 -3.30 -14.98 19.29
N ASN A 34 -3.31 -13.68 19.60
CA ASN A 34 -3.50 -12.62 18.60
C ASN A 34 -2.21 -12.19 17.86
N ASP A 35 -1.14 -12.99 17.93
CA ASP A 35 0.20 -12.60 17.43
C ASP A 35 0.24 -12.46 15.90
N LEU A 36 -0.70 -13.10 15.21
CA LEU A 36 -0.84 -13.08 13.75
C LEU A 36 -2.13 -12.37 13.29
N ALA A 37 -2.69 -11.48 14.11
CA ALA A 37 -3.95 -10.78 13.84
C ALA A 37 -3.94 -9.95 12.53
N PHE A 38 -2.76 -9.66 11.97
CA PHE A 38 -2.60 -9.00 10.67
C PHE A 38 -2.87 -9.93 9.47
N VAL A 39 -2.88 -11.25 9.65
CA VAL A 39 -3.24 -12.20 8.60
C VAL A 39 -4.74 -12.07 8.32
N ALA A 40 -5.08 -11.95 7.04
CA ALA A 40 -6.41 -11.55 6.60
C ALA A 40 -7.09 -12.64 5.78
N GLU A 41 -8.39 -12.81 5.98
CA GLU A 41 -9.26 -13.53 5.04
C GLU A 41 -9.58 -12.60 3.88
N VAL A 42 -9.24 -13.01 2.65
CA VAL A 42 -9.56 -12.28 1.43
C VAL A 42 -10.63 -13.06 0.68
N ARG A 43 -11.85 -12.54 0.65
CA ARG A 43 -12.98 -13.19 -0.02
C ARG A 43 -13.26 -12.53 -1.34
N ASN A 44 -13.35 -13.36 -2.39
CA ASN A 44 -13.72 -12.95 -3.73
C ASN A 44 -14.98 -13.70 -4.16
N THR A 45 -16.12 -13.03 -4.15
CA THR A 45 -17.41 -13.66 -4.48
C THR A 45 -17.54 -14.00 -5.96
N ALA A 46 -16.83 -13.30 -6.85
CA ALA A 46 -16.84 -13.56 -8.28
C ALA A 46 -15.98 -14.78 -8.68
N ALA A 47 -14.88 -15.02 -7.96
CA ALA A 47 -14.04 -16.21 -8.14
C ALA A 47 -14.54 -17.43 -7.34
N GLY A 48 -15.50 -17.24 -6.42
CA GLY A 48 -16.06 -18.30 -5.58
C GLY A 48 -15.08 -18.88 -4.56
N GLY A 49 -13.96 -18.20 -4.30
CA GLY A 49 -12.84 -18.72 -3.51
C GLY A 49 -12.42 -17.82 -2.36
N LEU A 50 -11.97 -18.47 -1.28
CA LEU A 50 -11.22 -17.83 -0.18
C LEU A 50 -9.75 -17.74 -0.58
N CYS A 51 -9.11 -16.63 -0.26
CA CYS A 51 -7.68 -16.45 -0.26
C CYS A 51 -7.23 -15.92 1.11
N THR A 52 -5.92 -15.88 1.30
CA THR A 52 -5.28 -15.25 2.44
C THR A 52 -4.58 -13.97 2.00
N GLY A 53 -4.42 -13.03 2.92
CA GLY A 53 -3.63 -11.82 2.75
C GLY A 53 -3.02 -11.37 4.06
N SER A 54 -2.43 -10.18 4.05
CA SER A 54 -1.75 -9.60 5.21
C SER A 54 -1.96 -8.08 5.25
N LEU A 55 -2.35 -7.53 6.39
CA LEU A 55 -2.42 -6.09 6.61
C LEU A 55 -0.99 -5.55 6.73
N ILE A 56 -0.54 -4.78 5.73
CA ILE A 56 0.81 -4.20 5.70
C ILE A 56 0.81 -2.68 5.92
N HIS A 57 -0.38 -2.07 5.93
CA HIS A 57 -0.65 -0.68 6.26
C HIS A 57 -2.10 -0.58 6.77
N PRO A 58 -2.49 0.40 7.63
CA PRO A 58 -3.86 0.47 8.15
C PRO A 58 -4.96 0.44 7.07
N SER A 59 -4.67 0.93 5.87
CA SER A 59 -5.59 0.95 4.72
C SER A 59 -5.26 -0.04 3.60
N TRP A 60 -4.22 -0.86 3.71
CA TRP A 60 -3.79 -1.74 2.61
C TRP A 60 -3.51 -3.17 3.06
N VAL A 61 -4.07 -4.11 2.30
CA VAL A 61 -3.82 -5.55 2.44
C VAL A 61 -3.05 -6.05 1.23
N LEU A 62 -1.98 -6.78 1.49
CA LEU A 62 -1.15 -7.47 0.51
C LEU A 62 -1.66 -8.90 0.30
N THR A 63 -1.81 -9.30 -0.96
CA THR A 63 -2.23 -10.64 -1.38
C THR A 63 -1.68 -10.95 -2.77
N ALA A 64 -2.11 -12.03 -3.41
CA ALA A 64 -1.73 -12.40 -4.77
C ALA A 64 -2.66 -11.76 -5.82
N VAL A 65 -2.15 -11.55 -7.05
CA VAL A 65 -2.97 -11.07 -8.18
C VAL A 65 -4.07 -12.06 -8.50
N HIS A 66 -3.77 -13.36 -8.52
CA HIS A 66 -4.75 -14.39 -8.87
C HIS A 66 -5.95 -14.45 -7.89
N CYS A 67 -5.78 -14.00 -6.65
CA CYS A 67 -6.88 -13.85 -5.68
C CYS A 67 -7.85 -12.71 -6.01
N SER A 68 -7.44 -11.80 -6.90
CA SER A 68 -8.19 -10.60 -7.29
C SER A 68 -8.78 -10.67 -8.70
N VAL A 69 -8.79 -11.82 -9.36
CA VAL A 69 -9.36 -12.03 -10.71
C VAL A 69 -10.37 -13.20 -10.69
N PRO A 70 -11.46 -13.15 -11.48
CA PRO A 70 -11.87 -12.11 -12.43
C PRO A 70 -12.66 -10.93 -11.79
N SER A 71 -12.40 -10.59 -10.53
CA SER A 71 -13.25 -9.66 -9.76
C SER A 71 -13.16 -8.19 -10.16
N SER A 72 -14.27 -7.50 -9.89
CA SER A 72 -14.34 -6.06 -9.67
C SER A 72 -14.19 -5.74 -8.18
N VAL A 73 -13.96 -4.46 -7.85
CA VAL A 73 -13.88 -3.96 -6.47
C VAL A 73 -15.11 -4.36 -5.62
N GLY A 74 -16.30 -4.45 -6.24
CA GLY A 74 -17.56 -4.77 -5.56
C GLY A 74 -17.65 -6.21 -5.03
N ASP A 75 -16.82 -7.11 -5.57
CA ASP A 75 -16.84 -8.55 -5.29
C ASP A 75 -15.88 -8.97 -4.17
N MET A 76 -15.13 -8.01 -3.62
CA MET A 76 -14.06 -8.31 -2.65
C MET A 76 -14.35 -7.74 -1.26
N THR A 77 -14.17 -8.60 -0.25
CA THR A 77 -14.15 -8.21 1.16
C THR A 77 -12.90 -8.76 1.83
N VAL A 78 -12.41 -8.03 2.83
CA VAL A 78 -11.29 -8.46 3.65
C VAL A 78 -11.72 -8.49 5.10
N ARG A 79 -11.41 -9.57 5.82
CA ARG A 79 -11.53 -9.65 7.28
C ARG A 79 -10.14 -9.73 7.91
N VAL A 80 -9.88 -8.93 8.94
CA VAL A 80 -8.59 -8.88 9.65
C VAL A 80 -8.82 -8.69 11.15
N GLY A 81 -7.88 -9.12 11.99
CA GLY A 81 -7.99 -9.02 13.45
C GLY A 81 -8.77 -10.16 14.09
N ASN A 82 -8.86 -11.31 13.41
CA ASN A 82 -9.51 -12.52 13.91
C ASN A 82 -8.60 -13.74 13.73
N ASN A 83 -8.77 -14.73 14.60
CA ASN A 83 -8.19 -16.06 14.48
C ASN A 83 -9.25 -17.17 14.41
N VAL A 84 -10.53 -16.79 14.36
CA VAL A 84 -11.65 -17.72 14.14
C VAL A 84 -12.34 -17.32 12.83
N ALA A 85 -12.57 -18.28 11.95
CA ALA A 85 -13.16 -18.06 10.65
C ALA A 85 -14.57 -17.48 10.82
N ASP A 86 -14.93 -16.50 10.00
CA ASP A 86 -16.25 -15.86 9.98
C ASP A 86 -16.73 -15.19 11.28
N SER A 87 -15.91 -15.17 12.33
CA SER A 87 -16.24 -14.64 13.66
C SER A 87 -15.14 -13.71 14.19
N GLY A 88 -15.55 -12.60 14.81
CA GLY A 88 -14.63 -11.57 15.28
C GLY A 88 -13.96 -10.77 14.16
N GLY A 89 -12.93 -9.99 14.51
CA GLY A 89 -12.20 -9.13 13.58
C GLY A 89 -13.05 -8.01 12.97
N GLN A 90 -12.51 -7.39 11.93
CA GLN A 90 -13.10 -6.27 11.23
C GLN A 90 -13.23 -6.61 9.74
N VAL A 91 -14.43 -6.50 9.20
CA VAL A 91 -14.68 -6.64 7.77
C VAL A 91 -14.58 -5.28 7.10
N ARG A 92 -13.89 -5.23 5.95
CA ARG A 92 -13.78 -4.06 5.08
C ARG A 92 -14.14 -4.45 3.66
N ARG A 93 -14.83 -3.54 2.96
CA ARG A 93 -14.94 -3.64 1.50
C ARG A 93 -13.61 -3.20 0.90
N VAL A 94 -13.27 -3.77 -0.25
CA VAL A 94 -12.20 -3.23 -1.08
C VAL A 94 -12.76 -2.01 -1.85
N THR A 95 -11.94 -0.98 -2.04
CA THR A 95 -12.30 0.22 -2.84
C THR A 95 -11.40 0.41 -4.05
N ARG A 96 -10.19 -0.18 -4.02
CA ARG A 96 -9.26 -0.19 -5.13
C ARG A 96 -8.44 -1.47 -5.11
N ILE A 97 -8.20 -2.02 -6.30
CA ILE A 97 -7.32 -3.17 -6.50
C ILE A 97 -6.14 -2.69 -7.34
N LEU A 98 -4.94 -2.78 -6.78
CA LEU A 98 -3.69 -2.53 -7.49
C LEU A 98 -3.00 -3.86 -7.73
N ARG A 99 -3.03 -4.32 -8.97
CA ARG A 99 -2.31 -5.53 -9.39
C ARG A 99 -0.93 -5.10 -9.85
N ASN A 100 0.10 -5.87 -9.52
CA ASN A 100 1.44 -5.60 -10.01
C ASN A 100 1.41 -5.54 -11.55
N PRO A 101 1.81 -4.42 -12.20
CA PRO A 101 1.72 -4.25 -13.64
C PRO A 101 2.64 -5.20 -14.42
N TYR A 102 3.63 -5.80 -13.74
CA TYR A 102 4.53 -6.80 -14.30
C TYR A 102 4.06 -8.24 -14.05
N TYR A 103 2.82 -8.43 -13.60
CA TYR A 103 2.23 -9.77 -13.45
C TYR A 103 2.12 -10.48 -14.80
N GLN A 104 2.69 -11.69 -14.89
CA GLN A 104 2.65 -12.51 -16.10
C GLN A 104 2.48 -13.97 -15.72
N GLY A 105 1.33 -14.61 -15.99
CA GLY A 105 1.18 -16.06 -15.83
C GLY A 105 1.57 -16.63 -14.45
N GLY A 106 1.34 -15.89 -13.36
CA GLY A 106 1.73 -16.27 -12.00
C GLY A 106 3.12 -15.76 -11.57
N HIS A 107 3.83 -15.02 -12.39
CA HIS A 107 5.06 -14.30 -12.03
C HIS A 107 4.69 -12.90 -11.51
N ASN A 108 5.46 -12.33 -10.57
CA ASN A 108 5.13 -11.09 -9.87
C ASN A 108 3.69 -11.10 -9.31
N ASP A 109 3.28 -12.23 -8.74
CA ASP A 109 1.91 -12.49 -8.30
C ASP A 109 1.62 -11.82 -6.96
N VAL A 110 1.54 -10.50 -7.01
CA VAL A 110 1.39 -9.61 -5.87
C VAL A 110 0.36 -8.52 -6.20
N ALA A 111 -0.59 -8.29 -5.30
CA ALA A 111 -1.60 -7.26 -5.41
C ALA A 111 -1.83 -6.56 -4.06
N LEU A 112 -2.23 -5.29 -4.14
CA LEU A 112 -2.65 -4.48 -3.00
C LEU A 112 -4.15 -4.19 -3.08
N LEU A 113 -4.83 -4.38 -1.96
CA LEU A 113 -6.25 -4.09 -1.79
C LEU A 113 -6.41 -2.88 -0.87
N GLU A 114 -6.97 -1.79 -1.39
CA GLU A 114 -7.28 -0.58 -0.62
C GLU A 114 -8.60 -0.81 0.14
N LEU A 115 -8.55 -0.66 1.46
CA LEU A 115 -9.69 -0.87 2.33
C LEU A 115 -10.60 0.37 2.36
N SER A 116 -11.92 0.16 2.45
CA SER A 116 -12.91 1.24 2.52
C SER A 116 -12.74 2.18 3.71
N SER A 117 -12.08 1.72 4.77
CA SER A 117 -11.64 2.55 5.90
C SER A 117 -10.48 1.88 6.62
N PRO A 118 -9.60 2.64 7.30
CA PRO A 118 -8.45 2.08 8.01
C PRO A 118 -8.84 1.08 9.10
N VAL A 119 -7.93 0.14 9.37
CA VAL A 119 -7.95 -0.80 10.48
C VAL A 119 -6.94 -0.30 11.51
N THR A 120 -7.41 0.12 12.67
CA THR A 120 -6.60 0.77 13.72
C THR A 120 -6.37 -0.09 14.96
N THR A 121 -7.06 -1.23 15.07
CA THR A 121 -6.97 -2.14 16.24
C THR A 121 -5.97 -3.28 16.03
N VAL A 122 -5.35 -3.36 14.86
CA VAL A 122 -4.40 -4.40 14.47
C VAL A 122 -3.15 -3.72 13.98
N THR A 123 -2.00 -4.06 14.56
CA THR A 123 -0.71 -3.60 14.06
C THR A 123 -0.40 -4.27 12.73
N PRO A 124 -0.20 -3.52 11.63
CA PRO A 124 0.19 -4.11 10.37
C PRO A 124 1.55 -4.81 10.45
N VAL A 125 1.72 -5.92 9.72
CA VAL A 125 3.02 -6.57 9.57
C VAL A 125 3.92 -5.71 8.67
N ARG A 126 5.18 -5.55 9.08
CA ARG A 126 6.17 -4.87 8.24
C ARG A 126 6.65 -5.81 7.14
N LEU A 127 6.89 -5.26 5.95
CA LEU A 127 7.69 -5.98 4.96
C LEU A 127 9.13 -6.10 5.46
N ALA A 128 9.76 -7.23 5.16
CA ALA A 128 11.19 -7.36 5.34
C ALA A 128 11.93 -6.34 4.45
N THR A 129 13.21 -6.12 4.78
CA THR A 129 14.07 -5.17 4.08
C THR A 129 15.16 -5.89 3.29
N PRO A 130 15.82 -5.21 2.32
CA PRO A 130 16.96 -5.79 1.64
C PRO A 130 18.11 -6.22 2.57
N ALA A 131 18.22 -5.64 3.77
CA ALA A 131 19.20 -6.06 4.77
C ALA A 131 18.87 -7.44 5.37
N ASP A 132 17.60 -7.80 5.42
CA ASP A 132 17.11 -9.08 5.93
C ASP A 132 17.21 -10.20 4.88
N ALA A 133 17.60 -9.88 3.64
CA ALA A 133 17.63 -10.83 2.54
C ALA A 133 18.50 -12.06 2.81
N HIS A 134 19.50 -11.95 3.69
CA HIS A 134 20.33 -13.06 4.15
C HIS A 134 19.55 -14.20 4.81
N LEU A 135 18.30 -13.95 5.23
CA LEU A 135 17.37 -14.97 5.76
C LEU A 135 16.71 -15.81 4.65
N TRP A 136 16.81 -15.41 3.39
CA TRP A 136 16.24 -16.14 2.24
C TRP A 136 17.09 -16.06 0.96
N ASP A 137 18.36 -15.66 1.03
CA ASP A 137 19.22 -15.38 -0.13
C ASP A 137 19.83 -16.64 -0.78
N GLY A 138 19.79 -17.77 -0.08
CA GLY A 138 20.31 -19.03 -0.59
C GLY A 138 21.83 -19.15 -0.64
N VAL A 139 22.57 -18.25 0.00
CA VAL A 139 24.03 -18.33 0.05
C VAL A 139 24.46 -19.34 1.13
N GLN A 140 25.28 -20.31 0.72
CA GLN A 140 25.85 -21.32 1.61
C GLN A 140 26.73 -20.64 2.68
N GLY A 141 26.21 -20.50 3.90
CA GLY A 141 26.91 -19.88 5.04
C GLY A 141 26.06 -19.02 5.96
N GLY A 142 24.84 -18.64 5.57
CA GLY A 142 23.82 -18.14 6.52
C GLY A 142 23.21 -19.31 7.32
N PRO A 143 22.63 -19.09 8.52
CA PRO A 143 22.05 -20.15 9.32
C PRO A 143 20.72 -20.61 8.71
N PHE A 144 20.78 -21.32 7.58
CA PHE A 144 19.79 -22.34 7.27
C PHE A 144 19.97 -23.42 8.34
N THR A 145 19.35 -23.22 9.50
CA THR A 145 19.32 -24.29 10.48
C THR A 145 18.47 -25.43 9.90
N PRO A 146 18.71 -26.69 10.30
CA PRO A 146 17.82 -27.79 9.94
C PRO A 146 16.39 -27.64 10.48
N TYR A 147 16.07 -26.54 11.17
CA TYR A 147 14.80 -26.27 11.81
C TYR A 147 14.18 -25.00 11.21
N ASP A 148 12.88 -25.10 10.97
CA ASP A 148 12.03 -24.18 10.24
C ASP A 148 12.35 -22.69 10.50
N ASP A 149 12.83 -22.00 9.45
CA ASP A 149 13.30 -20.61 9.43
C ASP A 149 12.27 -19.63 8.85
N GLY A 150 11.12 -20.15 8.43
CA GLY A 150 9.97 -19.35 8.02
C GLY A 150 8.66 -19.86 8.62
N LEU A 151 7.66 -18.99 8.63
CA LEU A 151 6.30 -19.31 9.03
C LEU A 151 5.35 -19.10 7.85
N ALA A 152 4.69 -20.17 7.42
CA ALA A 152 3.55 -20.10 6.55
C ALA A 152 2.28 -19.93 7.40
N THR A 153 1.38 -19.05 7.01
CA THR A 153 0.13 -18.82 7.74
C THR A 153 -1.03 -18.64 6.79
N GLY A 154 -2.22 -19.11 7.16
CA GLY A 154 -3.42 -18.82 6.38
C GLY A 154 -4.66 -19.60 6.78
N TRP A 155 -5.69 -19.40 5.95
CA TRP A 155 -7.05 -19.90 6.13
C TRP A 155 -7.42 -20.98 5.10
N GLY A 156 -6.43 -21.49 4.37
CA GLY A 156 -6.60 -22.50 3.35
C GLY A 156 -6.98 -23.86 3.92
N GLN A 157 -7.36 -24.76 3.02
CA GLN A 157 -7.85 -26.08 3.35
C GLN A 157 -6.82 -26.91 4.13
N ASP A 158 -7.30 -27.86 4.94
CA ASP A 158 -6.47 -28.90 5.52
C ASP A 158 -6.18 -30.02 4.52
N ALA A 159 -5.41 -31.03 4.95
CA ALA A 159 -5.09 -32.19 4.14
C ALA A 159 -6.32 -33.02 3.68
N THR A 160 -7.50 -32.78 4.25
CA THR A 160 -8.78 -33.40 3.84
C THR A 160 -9.60 -32.54 2.89
N GLY A 161 -9.17 -31.31 2.62
CA GLY A 161 -9.89 -30.34 1.80
C GLY A 161 -10.88 -29.46 2.57
N ALA A 162 -10.94 -29.57 3.91
CA ALA A 162 -11.84 -28.77 4.74
C ALA A 162 -11.20 -27.42 5.09
N LEU A 163 -11.97 -26.33 5.09
CA LEU A 163 -11.50 -25.03 5.58
C LEU A 163 -11.44 -25.03 7.12
N PRO A 164 -10.33 -24.60 7.73
CA PRO A 164 -10.18 -24.60 9.17
C PRO A 164 -11.04 -23.51 9.81
N ASN A 165 -11.58 -23.81 11.00
CA ASN A 165 -12.30 -22.81 11.78
C ASN A 165 -11.35 -21.82 12.48
N GLN A 166 -10.07 -22.14 12.61
CA GLN A 166 -9.07 -21.24 13.20
C GLN A 166 -7.96 -20.94 12.19
N LEU A 167 -7.40 -19.74 12.25
CA LEU A 167 -6.19 -19.41 11.50
C LEU A 167 -5.12 -20.46 11.80
N GLN A 168 -4.41 -20.93 10.77
CA GLN A 168 -3.34 -21.89 10.96
C GLN A 168 -1.98 -21.29 10.66
N TYR A 169 -0.95 -21.85 11.28
CA TYR A 169 0.44 -21.62 10.95
C TYR A 169 1.20 -22.94 10.82
N ALA A 170 2.19 -23.00 9.94
CA ALA A 170 3.16 -24.09 9.94
C ALA A 170 4.55 -23.51 9.76
N ALA A 171 5.48 -24.11 10.49
CA ALA A 171 6.89 -23.82 10.31
C ALA A 171 7.34 -24.47 8.99
N VAL A 172 8.04 -23.71 8.16
CA VAL A 172 8.53 -24.13 6.85
C VAL A 172 10.03 -23.91 6.77
N SER A 173 10.70 -24.76 6.00
CA SER A 173 12.12 -24.59 5.72
C SER A 173 12.27 -23.87 4.38
N ILE A 174 12.87 -22.68 4.42
CA ILE A 174 13.24 -21.91 3.25
C ILE A 174 14.42 -22.62 2.60
N THR A 175 14.27 -22.86 1.31
CA THR A 175 15.35 -23.30 0.43
C THR A 175 15.83 -22.09 -0.36
N PRO A 176 17.11 -22.09 -0.82
CA PRO A 176 17.71 -20.99 -1.54
C PRO A 176 16.75 -20.31 -2.51
N SER A 177 16.62 -18.98 -2.44
CA SER A 177 15.86 -18.21 -3.43
C SER A 177 16.41 -18.54 -4.82
N GLN A 178 15.50 -18.87 -5.74
CA GLN A 178 15.87 -19.20 -7.11
C GLN A 178 15.16 -18.23 -8.04
N PRO A 179 15.83 -17.73 -9.09
CA PRO A 179 15.12 -17.07 -10.16
C PRO A 179 14.12 -18.06 -10.80
N ASP A 180 12.95 -17.57 -11.17
CA ASP A 180 12.07 -18.28 -12.07
C ASP A 180 12.57 -18.19 -13.53
N ASN A 181 11.79 -18.73 -14.46
CA ASN A 181 12.09 -18.72 -15.89
C ASN A 181 12.13 -17.31 -16.53
N LEU A 182 11.69 -16.27 -15.82
CA LEU A 182 11.78 -14.87 -16.23
C LEU A 182 12.89 -14.11 -15.49
N GLY A 183 13.69 -14.81 -14.66
CA GLY A 183 14.75 -14.19 -13.87
C GLY A 183 14.26 -13.48 -12.61
N ILE A 184 12.97 -13.60 -12.27
CA ILE A 184 12.38 -12.99 -11.08
C ILE A 184 12.66 -13.88 -9.89
N LYS A 185 13.20 -13.31 -8.81
CA LYS A 185 13.47 -14.06 -7.58
C LYS A 185 12.18 -14.51 -6.90
N ARG A 186 12.19 -15.76 -6.42
CA ARG A 186 11.12 -16.36 -5.62
C ARG A 186 11.73 -17.11 -4.44
N ILE A 187 11.03 -17.08 -3.31
CA ILE A 187 11.43 -17.81 -2.11
C ILE A 187 10.82 -19.20 -2.19
N MET A 188 11.66 -20.23 -2.14
CA MET A 188 11.23 -21.63 -2.23
C MET A 188 11.12 -22.21 -0.83
N VAL A 189 10.09 -23.03 -0.57
CA VAL A 189 9.92 -23.73 0.72
C VAL A 189 9.72 -25.22 0.52
N ASN A 190 10.12 -26.01 1.52
CA ASN A 190 10.03 -27.48 1.47
C ASN A 190 8.60 -28.04 1.49
N ARG A 191 7.64 -27.30 2.08
CA ARG A 191 6.23 -27.69 2.16
C ARG A 191 5.33 -26.49 1.94
N GLY A 192 4.31 -26.69 1.13
CA GLY A 192 3.42 -25.67 0.64
C GLY A 192 2.13 -25.57 1.44
N PRO A 193 1.61 -24.34 1.62
CA PRO A 193 0.23 -24.13 2.02
C PRO A 193 -0.76 -24.72 1.01
N CYS A 194 -2.02 -24.80 1.43
CA CYS A 194 -3.10 -25.46 0.72
C CYS A 194 -3.96 -24.47 -0.09
N PRO A 195 -4.87 -24.97 -0.96
CA PRO A 195 -5.86 -24.11 -1.59
C PRO A 195 -6.59 -23.24 -0.56
N GLY A 196 -6.62 -21.93 -0.79
CA GLY A 196 -7.16 -20.93 0.14
C GLY A 196 -6.12 -20.18 0.98
N ASP A 197 -4.90 -20.71 1.10
CA ASP A 197 -3.77 -19.97 1.66
C ASP A 197 -3.11 -19.04 0.64
N SER A 198 -3.49 -19.16 -0.64
CA SER A 198 -3.05 -18.29 -1.73
C SER A 198 -3.08 -16.82 -1.34
N GLY A 199 -1.99 -16.10 -1.61
CA GLY A 199 -1.81 -14.70 -1.22
C GLY A 199 -1.36 -14.49 0.24
N GLY A 200 -1.30 -15.54 1.05
CA GLY A 200 -0.85 -15.48 2.44
C GLY A 200 0.64 -15.14 2.59
N PRO A 201 1.05 -14.59 3.75
CA PRO A 201 2.41 -14.19 3.97
C PRO A 201 3.33 -15.40 4.22
N LEU A 202 4.58 -15.31 3.73
CA LEU A 202 5.72 -16.00 4.33
C LEU A 202 6.36 -15.05 5.32
N LEU A 203 6.39 -15.44 6.59
CA LEU A 203 6.99 -14.65 7.65
C LEU A 203 8.38 -15.19 8.00
N VAL A 204 9.29 -14.29 8.31
CA VAL A 204 10.61 -14.58 8.90
C VAL A 204 10.78 -13.72 10.15
N GLU A 205 11.59 -14.18 11.09
CA GLU A 205 11.81 -13.47 12.36
C GLU A 205 13.04 -12.56 12.26
N VAL A 206 12.87 -11.28 12.59
CA VAL A 206 13.94 -10.28 12.71
C VAL A 206 13.82 -9.62 14.07
N ASP A 207 14.87 -9.74 14.88
CA ASP A 207 14.95 -9.17 16.24
C ASP A 207 13.72 -9.48 17.12
N GLY A 208 13.25 -10.74 17.09
CA GLY A 208 12.09 -11.17 17.88
C GLY A 208 10.73 -10.78 17.30
N THR A 209 10.69 -10.24 16.08
CA THR A 209 9.46 -9.76 15.44
C THR A 209 9.25 -10.40 14.07
N TRP A 210 8.02 -10.81 13.78
CA TRP A 210 7.64 -11.29 12.45
C TRP A 210 7.66 -10.15 11.41
N VAL A 211 8.35 -10.38 10.30
CA VAL A 211 8.30 -9.55 9.10
C VAL A 211 7.95 -10.40 7.89
N GLN A 212 7.32 -9.80 6.88
CA GLN A 212 6.87 -10.53 5.70
C GLN A 212 7.93 -10.51 4.59
N ALA A 213 8.42 -11.69 4.21
CA ALA A 213 9.40 -11.87 3.14
C ALA A 213 8.76 -12.27 1.81
N GLY A 214 7.59 -12.92 1.83
CA GLY A 214 6.95 -13.46 0.62
C GLY A 214 5.42 -13.40 0.61
N VAL A 215 4.85 -13.60 -0.58
CA VAL A 215 3.41 -13.78 -0.84
C VAL A 215 3.18 -15.12 -1.55
N PHE A 216 2.32 -15.97 -1.00
CA PHE A 216 2.13 -17.33 -1.51
C PHE A 216 1.46 -17.33 -2.89
N LYS A 217 2.12 -17.94 -3.88
CA LYS A 217 1.62 -18.03 -5.27
C LYS A 217 0.50 -19.08 -5.44
N GLY A 218 0.35 -20.01 -4.51
CA GLY A 218 -0.46 -21.21 -4.70
C GLY A 218 0.39 -22.42 -5.11
N GLY A 219 -0.08 -23.63 -4.79
CA GLY A 219 0.65 -24.88 -4.96
C GLY A 219 -0.17 -26.07 -4.48
N SER A 220 0.42 -27.27 -4.48
CA SER A 220 -0.21 -28.46 -3.91
C SER A 220 0.08 -28.56 -2.42
N CYS A 221 -0.96 -28.85 -1.62
CA CYS A 221 -0.86 -29.09 -0.18
C CYS A 221 0.32 -29.98 0.18
N GLY A 222 1.21 -29.48 1.05
CA GLY A 222 2.30 -30.26 1.64
C GLY A 222 3.48 -30.55 0.71
N GLY A 223 3.42 -30.15 -0.57
CA GLY A 223 4.52 -30.26 -1.52
C GLY A 223 5.38 -29.00 -1.57
N ALA A 224 6.62 -29.11 -2.05
CA ALA A 224 7.50 -27.96 -2.24
C ALA A 224 6.81 -26.85 -3.06
N SER A 225 6.99 -25.60 -2.63
CA SER A 225 6.19 -24.47 -3.10
C SER A 225 6.99 -23.17 -3.14
N SER A 226 6.44 -22.14 -3.76
CA SER A 226 7.12 -20.85 -3.92
C SER A 226 6.26 -19.66 -3.50
N TYR A 227 6.95 -18.64 -2.99
CA TYR A 227 6.40 -17.31 -2.69
C TYR A 227 7.01 -16.27 -3.63
N SER A 228 6.20 -15.34 -4.11
CA SER A 228 6.69 -14.10 -4.72
C SER A 228 7.48 -13.34 -3.65
N GLU A 229 8.75 -13.04 -3.91
CA GLU A 229 9.59 -12.29 -2.98
C GLU A 229 9.08 -10.84 -2.84
N VAL A 230 8.90 -10.37 -1.61
CA VAL A 230 8.46 -8.99 -1.28
C VAL A 230 9.35 -8.30 -0.25
N GLY A 231 10.37 -8.99 0.27
CA GLY A 231 11.38 -8.44 1.18
C GLY A 231 12.51 -7.66 0.48
N ALA A 232 12.69 -7.84 -0.83
CA ALA A 232 13.64 -7.09 -1.64
C ALA A 232 13.19 -7.01 -3.12
N GLY A 233 13.94 -6.23 -3.92
CA GLY A 233 13.77 -6.16 -5.37
C GLY A 233 12.48 -5.47 -5.83
N ALA A 234 12.14 -5.71 -7.10
CA ALA A 234 11.12 -4.94 -7.83
C ALA A 234 9.71 -5.03 -7.23
N ASN A 235 9.31 -6.20 -6.68
CA ASN A 235 8.01 -6.32 -6.02
C ASN A 235 7.94 -5.46 -4.77
N ARG A 236 9.00 -5.43 -3.95
CA ARG A 236 9.06 -4.57 -2.77
C ARG A 236 8.99 -3.11 -3.16
N ASP A 237 9.81 -2.68 -4.12
CA ASP A 237 9.86 -1.29 -4.57
C ASP A 237 8.50 -0.86 -5.14
N TRP A 238 7.85 -1.73 -5.90
CA TRP A 238 6.50 -1.50 -6.37
C TRP A 238 5.51 -1.36 -5.20
N ILE A 239 5.45 -2.30 -4.25
CA ILE A 239 4.55 -2.21 -3.09
C ILE A 239 4.76 -0.90 -2.35
N LEU A 240 6.02 -0.60 -2.01
CA LEU A 240 6.36 0.62 -1.30
C LEU A 240 5.96 1.85 -2.09
N SER A 241 6.18 1.90 -3.41
CA SER A 241 5.74 3.04 -4.23
C SER A 241 4.23 3.30 -4.17
N GLN A 242 3.41 2.26 -3.93
CA GLN A 242 1.96 2.40 -3.78
C GLN A 242 1.57 2.83 -2.37
N LEU A 243 2.28 2.33 -1.35
CA LEU A 243 2.11 2.75 0.05
C LEU A 243 2.64 4.17 0.30
N THR A 244 3.66 4.55 -0.47
CA THR A 244 4.26 5.88 -0.55
C THR A 244 3.69 6.65 -1.74
N LYS A 245 2.36 6.66 -1.91
CA LYS A 245 1.75 7.96 -2.23
C LYS A 245 2.32 8.88 -1.15
N LEU A 246 3.33 9.67 -1.52
CA LEU A 246 4.13 10.40 -0.55
C LEU A 246 3.14 11.07 0.39
N PRO A 247 3.36 11.07 1.71
CA PRO A 247 2.46 11.76 2.63
C PRO A 247 2.53 13.27 2.41
N TYR A 248 2.92 13.72 1.23
CA TYR A 248 3.11 15.07 0.76
C TYR A 248 2.51 15.18 -0.65
N THR A 249 1.49 16.00 -0.79
CA THR A 249 1.00 16.45 -2.10
C THR A 249 1.84 17.66 -2.55
N PRO A 250 2.46 17.65 -3.75
CA PRO A 250 3.14 18.82 -4.28
C PRO A 250 2.15 19.97 -4.48
N PHE A 251 2.53 21.18 -4.06
CA PHE A 251 1.75 22.39 -4.28
C PHE A 251 2.40 23.29 -5.34
N GLY A 252 3.73 23.32 -5.43
CA GLY A 252 4.42 24.00 -6.51
C GLY A 252 5.90 24.22 -6.24
N LEU A 253 6.55 24.84 -7.22
CA LEU A 253 7.93 25.29 -7.18
C LEU A 253 7.94 26.80 -7.41
N ALA A 254 8.64 27.54 -6.58
CA ALA A 254 8.85 28.98 -6.74
C ALA A 254 9.97 29.46 -5.81
N ASP A 255 10.57 30.62 -6.10
CA ASP A 255 11.40 31.34 -5.14
C ASP A 255 10.49 32.05 -4.13
N TRP A 256 9.99 31.29 -3.15
CA TRP A 256 8.90 31.69 -2.28
C TRP A 256 9.34 32.81 -1.34
N ASP A 257 10.55 32.69 -0.78
CA ASP A 257 11.10 33.66 0.16
C ASP A 257 12.00 34.73 -0.47
N ARG A 258 12.18 34.69 -1.81
CA ARG A 258 12.98 35.64 -2.60
C ARG A 258 14.44 35.67 -2.19
N ASP A 259 14.98 34.53 -1.77
CA ASP A 259 16.42 34.37 -1.53
C ASP A 259 17.22 34.12 -2.83
N GLY A 260 16.53 33.98 -3.97
CA GLY A 260 17.13 33.75 -5.29
C GLY A 260 17.27 32.27 -5.64
N HIS A 261 16.81 31.36 -4.78
CA HIS A 261 16.77 29.93 -5.01
C HIS A 261 15.34 29.45 -5.25
N GLN A 262 15.20 28.38 -6.04
CA GLN A 262 13.88 27.76 -6.23
C GLN A 262 13.56 26.86 -5.03
N ASP A 263 12.40 27.06 -4.43
CA ASP A 263 11.90 26.29 -3.31
C ASP A 263 10.85 25.25 -3.74
N ILE A 264 10.57 24.32 -2.83
CA ILE A 264 9.49 23.34 -2.99
C ILE A 264 8.42 23.60 -1.94
N ILE A 265 7.16 23.67 -2.36
CA ILE A 265 6.01 23.72 -1.47
C ILE A 265 5.25 22.40 -1.56
N THR A 266 4.97 21.80 -0.41
CA THR A 266 4.16 20.57 -0.32
C THR A 266 3.18 20.63 0.84
N ARG A 267 2.05 19.93 0.72
CA ARG A 267 1.13 19.68 1.85
C ARG A 267 1.37 18.30 2.40
N GLN A 268 1.65 18.17 3.69
CA GLN A 268 1.63 16.89 4.38
C GLN A 268 0.21 16.34 4.48
N ASP A 269 -0.12 15.26 3.78
CA ASP A 269 -1.48 14.72 3.64
C ASP A 269 -2.10 14.25 4.95
N ALA A 270 -1.28 13.73 5.87
CA ALA A 270 -1.78 13.23 7.15
C ALA A 270 -2.29 14.36 8.07
N THR A 271 -1.65 15.52 8.04
CA THR A 271 -1.96 16.64 8.95
C THR A 271 -2.65 17.81 8.23
N GLY A 272 -2.49 17.90 6.91
CA GLY A 272 -2.86 19.06 6.11
C GLY A 272 -1.90 20.23 6.24
N ASP A 273 -0.74 20.06 6.89
CA ASP A 273 0.23 21.15 7.06
C ASP A 273 0.93 21.47 5.74
N LEU A 274 1.09 22.76 5.44
CA LEU A 274 1.83 23.21 4.27
C LEU A 274 3.27 23.51 4.67
N TRP A 275 4.21 22.92 3.95
CA TRP A 275 5.65 22.99 4.22
C TRP A 275 6.38 23.60 3.03
N LEU A 276 7.21 24.59 3.33
CA LEU A 276 8.26 25.12 2.47
C LEU A 276 9.56 24.34 2.71
N TYR A 277 10.19 23.90 1.64
CA TYR A 277 11.53 23.32 1.64
C TYR A 277 12.43 24.28 0.87
N PRO A 278 13.20 25.13 1.58
CA PRO A 278 14.00 26.14 0.92
C PRO A 278 15.09 25.53 0.04
N GLY A 279 15.27 26.07 -1.15
CA GLY A 279 16.32 25.68 -2.09
C GLY A 279 17.67 26.29 -1.74
N GLU A 280 18.73 25.70 -2.29
CA GLU A 280 20.10 26.26 -2.23
C GLU A 280 20.78 26.23 -3.62
N SER A 281 19.98 26.05 -4.69
CA SER A 281 20.44 25.86 -6.08
C SER A 281 21.51 24.76 -6.27
N LEU A 282 21.51 23.76 -5.38
CA LEU A 282 22.40 22.60 -5.47
C LEU A 282 21.78 21.52 -6.38
N ARG A 283 22.63 20.84 -7.16
CA ARG A 283 22.27 19.56 -7.81
C ARG A 283 22.34 18.42 -6.78
N GLY A 284 21.50 18.51 -5.75
CA GLY A 284 21.52 17.63 -4.58
C GLY A 284 20.50 18.09 -3.51
N TYR A 285 20.62 17.54 -2.32
CA TYR A 285 19.75 17.91 -1.19
C TYR A 285 20.06 19.34 -0.72
N SER A 286 19.00 20.10 -0.40
CA SER A 286 19.11 21.30 0.41
C SER A 286 19.34 20.92 1.88
N SER A 287 20.24 21.62 2.53
CA SER A 287 20.51 21.52 3.97
C SER A 287 19.63 22.44 4.81
N ALA A 288 18.90 23.36 4.17
CA ALA A 288 18.01 24.27 4.85
C ALA A 288 16.86 23.53 5.56
N GLN A 289 16.58 23.92 6.80
CA GLN A 289 15.47 23.36 7.54
C GLN A 289 14.15 23.77 6.89
N ARG A 290 13.27 22.79 6.66
CA ARG A 290 11.91 23.06 6.18
C ARG A 290 11.13 23.94 7.17
N VAL A 291 10.25 24.78 6.64
CA VAL A 291 9.46 25.72 7.43
C VAL A 291 7.99 25.48 7.16
N GLN A 292 7.18 25.43 8.23
CA GLN A 292 5.74 25.35 8.08
C GLN A 292 5.18 26.72 7.67
N ILE A 293 4.44 26.74 6.57
CA ILE A 293 3.84 27.95 5.99
C ILE A 293 2.31 27.90 5.97
N GLY A 294 1.70 26.85 6.50
CA GLY A 294 0.25 26.77 6.60
C GLY A 294 -0.26 25.54 7.36
N TRP A 295 -1.55 25.58 7.67
CA TRP A 295 -2.27 24.54 8.42
C TRP A 295 -3.58 24.18 7.73
N SER A 296 -4.04 22.94 7.91
CA SER A 296 -5.38 22.50 7.49
C SER A 296 -5.69 22.61 5.99
N TRP A 297 -4.71 22.35 5.12
CA TRP A 297 -4.83 22.43 3.66
C TRP A 297 -5.43 21.17 2.99
N ASN A 298 -5.95 20.21 3.76
CA ASN A 298 -6.56 18.98 3.21
C ASN A 298 -7.78 19.25 2.32
N GLY A 299 -8.48 20.37 2.57
CA GLY A 299 -9.62 20.81 1.77
C GLY A 299 -9.27 21.46 0.44
N TYR A 300 -7.99 21.55 0.05
CA TYR A 300 -7.55 22.30 -1.13
C TYR A 300 -6.70 21.45 -2.07
N SER A 301 -6.84 21.71 -3.37
CA SER A 301 -5.98 21.18 -4.44
C SER A 301 -5.19 22.32 -5.05
N SER A 302 -3.88 22.13 -5.26
CA SER A 302 -3.05 23.16 -5.88
C SER A 302 -3.41 23.38 -7.36
N PHE A 303 -3.37 24.64 -7.76
CA PHE A 303 -3.50 25.10 -9.14
C PHE A 303 -2.23 25.79 -9.65
N GLY A 304 -1.26 26.08 -8.78
CA GLY A 304 0.01 26.70 -9.13
C GLY A 304 0.56 27.56 -8.00
N VAL A 305 1.84 27.89 -8.10
CA VAL A 305 2.50 28.91 -7.29
C VAL A 305 3.12 29.90 -8.26
N THR A 306 2.69 31.16 -8.20
CA THR A 306 3.14 32.24 -9.09
C THR A 306 2.77 33.60 -8.51
N ASP A 307 3.44 34.67 -8.94
CA ASP A 307 3.10 36.06 -8.59
C ASP A 307 1.86 36.52 -9.40
N TRP A 308 0.68 36.11 -8.92
CA TRP A 308 -0.57 36.21 -9.68
C TRP A 308 -1.05 37.66 -9.78
N ASP A 309 -0.91 38.43 -8.71
CA ASP A 309 -1.34 39.82 -8.65
C ASP A 309 -0.23 40.83 -8.97
N HIS A 310 0.97 40.35 -9.27
CA HIS A 310 2.13 41.14 -9.67
C HIS A 310 2.59 42.12 -8.57
N ASP A 311 2.38 41.77 -7.30
CA ASP A 311 2.90 42.53 -6.16
C ASP A 311 4.39 42.23 -5.85
N GLY A 312 4.97 41.27 -6.59
CA GLY A 312 6.35 40.84 -6.46
C GLY A 312 6.54 39.67 -5.50
N HIS A 313 5.48 39.18 -4.87
CA HIS A 313 5.50 38.02 -3.99
C HIS A 313 4.87 36.82 -4.70
N GLN A 314 5.38 35.61 -4.43
CA GLN A 314 4.81 34.39 -5.00
C GLN A 314 3.52 34.04 -4.25
N ASP A 315 2.45 33.77 -4.97
CA ASP A 315 1.14 33.41 -4.41
C ASP A 315 0.82 31.94 -4.61
N ILE A 316 -0.04 31.38 -3.75
CA ILE A 316 -0.56 30.03 -3.94
C ILE A 316 -1.98 30.09 -4.48
N ILE A 317 -2.20 29.49 -5.65
CA ILE A 317 -3.52 29.34 -6.23
C ILE A 317 -4.05 27.95 -5.90
N THR A 318 -5.26 27.87 -5.37
CA THR A 318 -5.88 26.58 -5.05
C THR A 318 -7.35 26.53 -5.40
N ARG A 319 -7.83 25.31 -5.69
CA ARG A 319 -9.25 25.00 -5.68
C ARG A 319 -9.65 24.43 -4.32
N GLN A 320 -10.68 24.99 -3.71
CA GLN A 320 -11.34 24.40 -2.56
C GLN A 320 -12.19 23.20 -3.01
N ASN A 321 -11.96 22.03 -2.42
CA ASN A 321 -12.44 20.75 -2.95
C ASN A 321 -13.95 20.53 -2.84
N ASP A 322 -14.61 21.12 -1.83
CA ASP A 322 -16.05 20.95 -1.59
C ASP A 322 -16.93 21.87 -2.45
N THR A 323 -16.48 23.09 -2.67
CA THR A 323 -17.22 24.17 -3.36
C THR A 323 -16.74 24.37 -4.79
N ALA A 324 -15.57 23.84 -5.14
CA ALA A 324 -14.88 24.09 -6.40
C ALA A 324 -14.61 25.58 -6.68
N ASN A 325 -14.50 26.38 -5.62
CA ASN A 325 -14.08 27.78 -5.70
C ASN A 325 -12.56 27.86 -5.84
N LEU A 326 -12.11 28.78 -6.68
CA LEU A 326 -10.69 29.06 -6.89
C LEU A 326 -10.29 30.25 -6.02
N TRP A 327 -9.22 30.09 -5.25
CA TRP A 327 -8.72 31.04 -4.28
C TRP A 327 -7.24 31.34 -4.52
N ILE A 328 -6.88 32.61 -4.39
CA ILE A 328 -5.51 33.06 -4.24
C ILE A 328 -5.19 33.23 -2.75
N TYR A 329 -4.04 32.72 -2.33
CA TYR A 329 -3.45 32.93 -1.01
C TYR A 329 -2.17 33.74 -1.19
N PRO A 330 -2.21 35.05 -0.91
CA PRO A 330 -1.10 35.91 -1.25
C PRO A 330 0.17 35.61 -0.45
N GLY A 331 1.32 35.66 -1.12
CA GLY A 331 2.62 35.56 -0.50
C GLY A 331 3.05 36.83 0.20
N GLU A 332 4.10 36.73 1.02
CA GLU A 332 4.75 37.90 1.66
C GLU A 332 6.28 37.76 1.62
N SER A 333 6.82 36.88 0.76
CA SER A 333 8.25 36.55 0.64
C SER A 333 8.96 36.33 1.97
N ARG A 334 8.38 35.45 2.79
CA ARG A 334 8.95 35.07 4.07
C ARG A 334 8.85 33.58 4.31
N ARG A 335 9.81 33.06 5.06
CA ARG A 335 9.76 31.71 5.62
C ARG A 335 8.76 31.66 6.76
N GLY A 336 7.48 31.49 6.44
CA GLY A 336 6.41 31.34 7.40
C GLY A 336 5.02 31.55 6.79
N PRO A 337 3.96 31.36 7.60
CA PRO A 337 2.58 31.44 7.14
C PRO A 337 2.15 32.87 6.86
N SER A 338 1.65 33.18 5.65
CA SER A 338 1.20 34.51 5.23
C SER A 338 0.10 35.09 6.12
N SER A 339 0.14 36.41 6.33
CA SER A 339 -0.88 37.17 7.07
C SER A 339 -1.92 37.83 6.17
N ALA A 340 -1.68 37.80 4.86
CA ALA A 340 -2.57 38.38 3.87
C ALA A 340 -3.90 37.62 3.78
N SER A 341 -4.99 38.38 3.63
CA SER A 341 -6.30 37.80 3.37
C SER A 341 -6.34 37.14 2.00
N ARG A 342 -6.82 35.90 1.94
CA ARG A 342 -7.12 35.21 0.68
C ARG A 342 -8.27 35.89 -0.06
N SER A 343 -8.29 35.77 -1.38
CA SER A 343 -9.38 36.27 -2.24
C SER A 343 -9.90 35.17 -3.16
N GLN A 344 -11.19 35.21 -3.48
CA GLN A 344 -11.78 34.30 -4.46
C GLN A 344 -11.55 34.86 -5.86
N ILE A 345 -10.93 34.08 -6.73
CA ILE A 345 -10.63 34.44 -8.12
C ILE A 345 -11.39 33.58 -9.15
N GLY A 346 -12.26 32.67 -8.68
CA GLY A 346 -13.10 31.88 -9.58
C GLY A 346 -14.04 30.92 -8.86
N ASN A 347 -14.91 30.27 -9.64
CA ASN A 347 -15.83 29.22 -9.20
C ASN A 347 -16.08 28.21 -10.32
N GLY A 348 -16.61 27.02 -9.99
CA GLY A 348 -16.97 26.00 -10.98
C GLY A 348 -15.82 25.11 -11.47
N TRP A 349 -14.74 24.99 -10.70
CA TRP A 349 -13.50 24.31 -11.11
C TRP A 349 -13.46 22.79 -10.85
N ALA A 350 -14.61 22.15 -10.62
CA ALA A 350 -14.66 20.73 -10.21
C ALA A 350 -14.15 19.77 -11.30
N GLY A 351 -14.47 20.05 -12.56
CA GLY A 351 -14.11 19.23 -13.73
C GLY A 351 -12.87 19.72 -14.47
N TYR A 352 -11.93 20.35 -13.76
CA TYR A 352 -10.68 20.83 -14.33
C TYR A 352 -9.48 20.32 -13.51
N THR A 353 -8.49 19.80 -14.22
CA THR A 353 -7.18 19.43 -13.68
C THR A 353 -6.17 20.53 -14.05
N SER A 354 -5.47 21.10 -13.06
CA SER A 354 -4.44 22.11 -13.32
C SER A 354 -3.15 21.48 -13.83
N PHE A 355 -2.49 22.17 -14.76
CA PHE A 355 -1.12 21.93 -15.18
C PHE A 355 -0.14 22.98 -14.64
N GLY A 356 -0.63 24.00 -13.94
CA GLY A 356 0.16 25.06 -13.32
C GLY A 356 -0.31 26.45 -13.69
N ALA A 357 0.43 27.44 -13.20
CA ALA A 357 0.22 28.84 -13.53
C ALA A 357 1.53 29.48 -14.00
N VAL A 358 1.47 30.22 -15.12
CA VAL A 358 2.61 30.85 -15.79
C VAL A 358 2.10 31.90 -16.78
N ASP A 359 2.87 32.95 -17.03
CA ASP A 359 2.67 33.88 -18.15
C ASP A 359 2.92 33.14 -19.49
N TRP A 360 1.85 32.59 -20.06
CA TRP A 360 1.92 31.69 -21.21
C TRP A 360 1.99 32.47 -22.52
N ASP A 361 1.25 33.57 -22.63
CA ASP A 361 1.16 34.37 -23.85
C ASP A 361 2.08 35.60 -23.86
N ARG A 362 2.82 35.83 -22.76
CA ARG A 362 3.77 36.94 -22.57
C ARG A 362 3.12 38.31 -22.57
N ASP A 363 1.87 38.40 -22.10
CA ASP A 363 1.21 39.67 -21.88
C ASP A 363 1.66 40.36 -20.57
N GLY A 364 2.45 39.67 -19.74
CA GLY A 364 2.97 40.16 -18.47
C GLY A 364 2.08 39.84 -17.28
N HIS A 365 1.00 39.09 -17.47
CA HIS A 365 0.12 38.55 -16.46
C HIS A 365 0.31 37.03 -16.35
N GLN A 366 0.14 36.46 -15.15
CA GLN A 366 0.25 35.02 -14.97
C GLN A 366 -1.08 34.35 -15.34
N ASP A 367 -1.03 33.26 -16.11
CA ASP A 367 -2.22 32.54 -16.57
C ASP A 367 -2.37 31.19 -15.87
N ILE A 368 -3.59 30.65 -15.82
CA ILE A 368 -3.83 29.27 -15.36
C ILE A 368 -4.04 28.35 -16.56
N ILE A 369 -3.32 27.24 -16.59
CA ILE A 369 -3.47 26.21 -17.61
C ILE A 369 -4.18 24.99 -17.01
N THR A 370 -5.26 24.55 -17.65
CA THR A 370 -5.99 23.36 -17.18
C THR A 370 -6.42 22.43 -18.31
N ARG A 371 -6.60 21.16 -17.98
CA ARG A 371 -7.41 20.21 -18.75
C ARG A 371 -8.84 20.24 -18.24
N GLN A 372 -9.80 20.31 -19.15
CA GLN A 372 -11.19 19.98 -18.85
C GLN A 372 -11.38 18.45 -18.84
N ASP A 373 -11.72 17.89 -17.69
CA ASP A 373 -11.70 16.44 -17.45
C ASP A 373 -12.65 15.65 -18.34
N ALA A 374 -13.82 16.22 -18.65
CA ALA A 374 -14.84 15.56 -19.46
C ALA A 374 -14.48 15.47 -20.96
N THR A 375 -13.63 16.36 -21.46
CA THR A 375 -13.37 16.52 -22.89
C THR A 375 -11.91 16.31 -23.28
N GLY A 376 -10.97 16.38 -22.33
CA GLY A 376 -9.53 16.39 -22.62
C GLY A 376 -9.06 17.68 -23.31
N ASN A 377 -9.89 18.74 -23.34
CA ASN A 377 -9.49 20.03 -23.91
C ASN A 377 -8.57 20.78 -22.95
N LEU A 378 -7.47 21.32 -23.47
CA LEU A 378 -6.62 22.25 -22.73
C LEU A 378 -7.10 23.68 -22.90
N TRP A 379 -7.12 24.41 -21.80
CA TRP A 379 -7.55 25.79 -21.72
C TRP A 379 -6.50 26.63 -21.00
N ILE A 380 -6.25 27.83 -21.54
CA ILE A 380 -5.63 28.94 -20.82
C ILE A 380 -6.74 29.83 -20.24
N TYR A 381 -6.57 30.24 -18.99
CA TYR A 381 -7.40 31.22 -18.31
C TYR A 381 -6.55 32.45 -18.03
N PRO A 382 -6.69 33.52 -18.82
CA PRO A 382 -5.82 34.68 -18.73
C PRO A 382 -5.90 35.38 -17.37
N GLY A 383 -4.75 35.72 -16.83
CA GLY A 383 -4.63 36.57 -15.65
C GLY A 383 -4.85 38.06 -15.97
N GLU A 384 -5.10 38.86 -14.93
CA GLU A 384 -5.25 40.32 -15.06
C GLU A 384 -4.48 41.07 -13.96
N SER A 385 -3.49 40.42 -13.32
CA SER A 385 -2.76 40.94 -12.15
C SER A 385 -3.67 41.53 -11.07
N SER A 386 -4.75 40.81 -10.75
CA SER A 386 -5.72 41.23 -9.76
C SER A 386 -6.17 40.07 -8.88
N ARG A 387 -6.52 40.38 -7.63
CA ARG A 387 -7.12 39.42 -6.67
C ARG A 387 -8.64 39.28 -6.88
N SER A 388 -9.09 39.36 -8.13
CA SER A 388 -10.51 39.23 -8.53
C SER A 388 -10.67 38.20 -9.65
N PRO A 389 -11.90 37.70 -9.88
CA PRO A 389 -12.17 36.87 -11.04
C PRO A 389 -11.81 37.60 -12.34
N THR A 390 -11.12 36.89 -13.23
CA THR A 390 -10.75 37.40 -14.56
C THR A 390 -12.00 37.73 -15.38
N SER A 391 -11.98 38.89 -16.06
CA SER A 391 -13.00 39.27 -17.03
C SER A 391 -12.69 38.76 -18.44
N THR A 392 -11.43 38.37 -18.65
CA THR A 392 -10.93 37.91 -19.94
C THR A 392 -11.40 36.48 -20.22
N PRO A 393 -12.04 36.22 -21.38
CA PRO A 393 -12.48 34.88 -21.74
C PRO A 393 -11.30 33.90 -21.84
N ARG A 394 -11.49 32.69 -21.30
CA ARG A 394 -10.56 31.58 -21.51
C ARG A 394 -10.39 31.24 -23.00
N VAL A 395 -9.23 30.73 -23.37
CA VAL A 395 -8.92 30.30 -24.75
C VAL A 395 -8.56 28.83 -24.77
N GLN A 396 -9.03 28.10 -25.79
CA GLN A 396 -8.63 26.70 -25.96
C GLN A 396 -7.26 26.64 -26.62
N ILE A 397 -6.32 25.92 -26.01
CA ILE A 397 -4.93 25.79 -26.51
C ILE A 397 -4.58 24.35 -26.92
N GLY A 398 -5.49 23.40 -26.72
CA GLY A 398 -5.27 22.01 -27.11
C GLY A 398 -6.50 21.11 -26.94
N ASN A 399 -6.40 19.88 -27.43
CA ASN A 399 -7.39 18.82 -27.28
C ASN A 399 -6.71 17.43 -27.24
N GLY A 400 -7.39 16.43 -26.67
CA GLY A 400 -6.91 15.04 -26.60
C GLY A 400 -5.93 14.71 -25.46
N TRP A 401 -5.96 15.49 -24.36
CA TRP A 401 -5.08 15.36 -23.20
C TRP A 401 -5.63 14.54 -22.04
#